data_AF-A0A942H7G8-F1
#
_entry.id   AF-A0A942H7G8-F1
#
_cell.length_a   1.000
_cell.length_b   1.000
_cell.length_c   1.000
_cell.angle_alpha   90.00
_cell.angle_beta   90.00
_cell.angle_gamma   90.00
#
_symmetry.space_group_name_H-M   'P 1'
#
loop_
_entity.id
_entity.type
_entity.pdbx_description
1 polymer ?
#
loop_
_entity_poly.entity_id
_entity_poly.type
_entity_poly.pdbx_seq_one_letter_code
_entity_poly.pdbx_strand_id
1 'polypeptide(L)'
;MQAIVALVIFILAFIASVVKAQTPAPSAQFIPIEGSTLNAKTDAAVRQGQSKATRFWMAYSFDVRAGIAMDMDGYNSNNSFWVNGVSLGSNYETRNLGVFILSEPDGSTIARLEIYNLERKREYTGYPVYWLGRGSNDESLTFLKGIIEKQSDDRLKDRATQAIALHDDKSVGGILKSLSLKNNPEKVRKTAIFWLGQVEGEREFLAGIVRDEQEPIEVRKQAAFGIGISKDKAALQTLQSLYSQVTPRELKRQLIFATSINENKDAAVDFLINVASNDQDRELRKQSMFWLGQKAGDRSLKYLTDVVEKTGEDTEVQKQAVFAIGQRNKDEAIPLLIKIAKSHQNLAVRKQAIFWLGQSGDERALAFFKEVFAK
;
A
#
# COMPACT_ATOMS: atom_id res chain seq x y z
N MET A 1 -27.62 31.98 11.80
CA MET A 1 -28.86 32.15 11.00
C MET A 1 -29.45 30.76 10.81
N GLN A 2 -30.66 30.54 11.31
CA GLN A 2 -31.30 29.23 11.50
C GLN A 2 -31.91 28.64 10.22
N ALA A 3 -32.21 27.33 10.33
CA ALA A 3 -33.28 26.57 9.65
C ALA A 3 -32.83 25.83 8.36
N ILE A 4 -33.22 24.58 8.04
CA ILE A 4 -34.40 23.76 8.36
C ILE A 4 -34.04 22.25 8.33
N VAL A 5 -34.70 21.47 9.19
CA VAL A 5 -34.77 20.00 9.25
C VAL A 5 -35.85 19.48 8.30
N ALA A 6 -35.60 18.38 7.57
CA ALA A 6 -36.66 17.53 7.01
C ALA A 6 -36.28 16.05 7.12
N LEU A 7 -37.01 15.36 7.99
CA LEU A 7 -36.97 13.93 8.27
C LEU A 7 -38.02 13.24 7.37
N VAL A 8 -37.62 12.21 6.62
CA VAL A 8 -38.57 11.29 5.96
C VAL A 8 -38.20 9.87 6.37
N ILE A 9 -39.11 9.25 7.12
CA ILE A 9 -39.08 7.85 7.54
C ILE A 9 -39.75 7.03 6.44
N PHE A 10 -39.03 6.06 5.85
CA PHE A 10 -39.63 4.94 5.12
C PHE A 10 -39.16 3.63 5.76
N ILE A 11 -40.12 2.92 6.36
CA ILE A 11 -39.98 1.54 6.82
C ILE A 11 -40.25 0.65 5.62
N LEU A 12 -39.26 -0.13 5.20
CA LEU A 12 -39.45 -1.28 4.30
C LEU A 12 -38.62 -2.45 4.85
N ALA A 13 -39.35 -3.46 5.34
CA ALA A 13 -38.80 -4.73 5.75
C ALA A 13 -38.18 -5.44 4.54
N PHE A 14 -36.89 -5.79 4.61
CA PHE A 14 -36.24 -6.65 3.62
C PHE A 14 -36.03 -8.03 4.25
N ILE A 15 -36.80 -8.99 3.76
CA ILE A 15 -36.60 -10.42 3.99
C ILE A 15 -35.27 -10.77 3.30
N ALA A 16 -34.26 -11.15 4.08
CA ALA A 16 -32.98 -11.64 3.58
C ALA A 16 -33.17 -13.04 2.98
N SER A 17 -33.64 -13.12 1.75
CA SER A 17 -33.44 -14.33 0.93
C SER A 17 -31.96 -14.42 0.57
N VAL A 18 -31.30 -15.46 1.07
CA VAL A 18 -29.94 -15.87 0.70
C VAL A 18 -29.93 -16.18 -0.79
N VAL A 19 -29.59 -15.19 -1.61
CA VAL A 19 -29.29 -15.38 -3.03
C VAL A 19 -27.94 -16.09 -3.06
N LYS A 20 -27.95 -17.38 -3.44
CA LYS A 20 -26.74 -18.07 -3.93
C LYS A 20 -26.12 -17.17 -4.98
N ALA A 21 -24.89 -16.71 -4.73
CA ALA A 21 -24.13 -15.91 -5.67
C ALA A 21 -24.04 -16.65 -7.01
N GLN A 22 -24.86 -16.23 -7.97
CA GLN A 22 -24.65 -16.56 -9.37
C GLN A 22 -23.49 -15.70 -9.83
N THR A 23 -22.40 -16.35 -10.23
CA THR A 23 -21.23 -15.73 -10.85
C THR A 23 -21.67 -14.90 -12.05
N PRO A 24 -21.34 -13.59 -12.13
CA PRO A 24 -21.63 -12.81 -13.32
C PRO A 24 -20.80 -13.35 -14.51
N ALA A 25 -21.47 -13.68 -15.61
CA ALA A 25 -20.84 -14.15 -16.84
C ALA A 25 -20.17 -12.98 -17.59
N PRO A 26 -18.91 -13.11 -18.08
CA PRO A 26 -18.23 -12.05 -18.82
C PRO A 26 -18.68 -11.99 -20.30
N SER A 27 -18.53 -10.81 -20.90
CA SER A 27 -18.90 -10.47 -22.29
C SER A 27 -18.08 -11.16 -23.40
N ALA A 28 -17.23 -12.13 -23.05
CA ALA A 28 -16.61 -13.07 -23.97
C ALA A 28 -17.07 -14.47 -23.52
N GLN A 29 -17.69 -15.25 -24.39
CA GLN A 29 -18.03 -16.64 -24.07
C GLN A 29 -16.73 -17.42 -23.84
N PHE A 30 -16.36 -17.61 -22.58
CA PHE A 30 -15.26 -18.48 -22.25
C PHE A 30 -15.61 -19.91 -22.64
N ILE A 31 -14.63 -20.64 -23.16
CA ILE A 31 -14.79 -22.02 -23.61
C ILE A 31 -14.57 -22.91 -22.39
N PRO A 32 -15.60 -23.57 -21.84
CA PRO A 32 -15.43 -24.41 -20.66
C PRO A 32 -14.54 -25.61 -20.98
N ILE A 33 -13.66 -25.96 -20.03
CA ILE A 33 -12.81 -27.14 -20.08
C ILE A 33 -13.20 -28.11 -18.96
N GLU A 34 -13.59 -29.31 -19.36
CA GLU A 34 -13.93 -30.39 -18.46
C GLU A 34 -12.69 -31.08 -17.90
N GLY A 35 -12.80 -31.55 -16.65
CA GLY A 35 -11.73 -32.27 -15.96
C GLY A 35 -11.97 -32.35 -14.45
N SER A 36 -11.35 -33.33 -13.80
CA SER A 36 -11.54 -33.58 -12.36
C SER A 36 -10.65 -32.71 -11.46
N THR A 37 -9.53 -32.20 -11.98
CA THR A 37 -8.56 -31.37 -11.25
C THR A 37 -8.14 -30.17 -12.09
N LEU A 38 -7.59 -29.14 -11.45
CA LEU A 38 -7.04 -27.98 -12.16
C LEU A 38 -5.96 -28.40 -13.18
N ASN A 39 -5.06 -29.31 -12.80
CA ASN A 39 -4.03 -29.83 -13.70
C ASN A 39 -4.62 -30.55 -14.92
N ALA A 40 -5.60 -31.44 -14.72
CA ALA A 40 -6.23 -32.16 -15.83
C ALA A 40 -6.92 -31.20 -16.82
N LYS A 41 -7.52 -30.14 -16.30
CA LYS A 41 -8.13 -29.09 -17.13
C LYS A 41 -7.07 -28.25 -17.85
N THR A 42 -5.96 -27.90 -17.20
CA THR A 42 -4.85 -27.22 -17.86
C THR A 42 -4.32 -28.06 -19.03
N ASP A 43 -4.08 -29.36 -18.83
CA ASP A 43 -3.62 -30.26 -19.89
C ASP A 43 -4.62 -30.35 -21.06
N ALA A 44 -5.92 -30.42 -20.76
CA ALA A 44 -6.96 -30.42 -21.76
C ALA A 44 -7.04 -29.09 -22.54
N ALA A 45 -6.93 -27.95 -21.84
CA ALA A 45 -6.90 -26.63 -22.44
C ALA A 45 -5.69 -26.44 -23.35
N VAL A 46 -4.51 -26.92 -22.92
CA VAL A 46 -3.28 -26.89 -23.73
C VAL A 46 -3.45 -27.69 -25.01
N ARG A 47 -3.97 -28.92 -24.95
CA ARG A 47 -4.23 -29.75 -26.15
C ARG A 47 -5.18 -29.06 -27.12
N GLN A 48 -6.25 -28.44 -26.61
CA GLN A 48 -7.22 -27.72 -27.45
C GLN A 48 -6.68 -26.39 -28.00
N GLY A 49 -5.80 -25.72 -27.25
CA GLY A 49 -5.11 -24.51 -27.71
C GLY A 49 -4.12 -24.80 -28.84
N GLN A 50 -3.27 -25.82 -28.66
CA GLN A 50 -2.29 -26.25 -29.65
C GLN A 50 -2.94 -26.65 -30.97
N SER A 51 -4.12 -27.28 -30.96
CA SER A 51 -4.81 -27.69 -32.19
C SER A 51 -5.25 -26.51 -33.07
N LYS A 52 -5.26 -25.28 -32.54
CA LYS A 52 -5.61 -24.06 -33.28
C LYS A 52 -4.40 -23.23 -33.73
N ALA A 53 -3.17 -23.63 -33.35
CA ALA A 53 -1.93 -22.96 -33.71
C ALA A 53 -1.92 -21.42 -33.47
N THR A 54 -2.62 -20.97 -32.42
CA THR A 54 -2.70 -19.57 -32.02
C THR A 54 -2.46 -19.46 -30.52
N ARG A 55 -2.15 -18.25 -30.04
CA ARG A 55 -2.10 -17.99 -28.61
C ARG A 55 -3.49 -18.20 -28.01
N PHE A 56 -3.51 -18.63 -26.77
CA PHE A 56 -4.76 -18.86 -26.05
C PHE A 56 -4.60 -18.54 -24.58
N TRP A 57 -5.69 -18.08 -23.98
CA TRP A 57 -5.78 -17.89 -22.55
C TRP A 57 -6.27 -19.17 -21.89
N MET A 58 -5.68 -19.51 -20.76
CA MET A 58 -6.28 -20.37 -19.75
C MET A 58 -6.66 -19.51 -18.56
N ALA A 59 -7.85 -19.73 -18.02
CA ALA A 59 -8.33 -18.93 -16.90
C ALA A 59 -9.11 -19.76 -15.89
N TYR A 60 -8.92 -19.45 -14.61
CA TYR A 60 -9.67 -20.07 -13.52
C TYR A 60 -9.87 -19.10 -12.36
N SER A 61 -10.94 -19.30 -11.60
CA SER A 61 -11.21 -18.59 -10.34
C SER A 61 -10.66 -19.35 -9.15
N PHE A 62 -10.38 -18.64 -8.06
CA PHE A 62 -9.87 -19.16 -6.80
C PHE A 62 -10.48 -18.39 -5.63
N ASP A 63 -10.29 -18.86 -4.40
CA ASP A 63 -10.86 -18.20 -3.22
C ASP A 63 -9.94 -17.07 -2.76
N VAL A 64 -10.44 -15.84 -2.88
CA VAL A 64 -9.69 -14.61 -2.61
C VAL A 64 -9.81 -14.22 -1.14
N ARG A 65 -8.66 -13.96 -0.50
CA ARG A 65 -8.60 -13.51 0.90
C ARG A 65 -9.29 -12.16 1.13
N ALA A 66 -9.63 -11.89 2.38
CA ALA A 66 -10.22 -10.61 2.77
C ALA A 66 -9.27 -9.42 2.59
N GLY A 67 -9.85 -8.23 2.40
CA GLY A 67 -9.11 -6.96 2.29
C GLY A 67 -8.45 -6.68 0.95
N ILE A 68 -8.75 -7.47 -0.09
CA ILE A 68 -8.24 -7.29 -1.45
C ILE A 68 -9.22 -6.44 -2.26
N ALA A 69 -8.74 -5.37 -2.88
CA ALA A 69 -9.50 -4.56 -3.82
C ALA A 69 -8.74 -4.41 -5.14
N MET A 70 -9.41 -4.64 -6.28
CA MET A 70 -8.83 -4.56 -7.62
C MET A 70 -9.79 -3.87 -8.58
N ASP A 71 -9.26 -3.05 -9.49
CA ASP A 71 -10.01 -2.24 -10.47
C ASP A 71 -11.08 -1.34 -9.83
N MET A 72 -10.69 -0.56 -8.81
CA MET A 72 -11.58 0.43 -8.21
C MET A 72 -11.68 1.67 -9.11
N ASP A 73 -12.91 2.01 -9.51
CA ASP A 73 -13.18 3.28 -10.20
C ASP A 73 -13.38 4.38 -9.16
N GLY A 74 -12.62 5.48 -9.26
CA GLY A 74 -12.99 6.77 -8.64
C GLY A 74 -12.95 6.89 -7.11
N TYR A 75 -12.54 5.88 -6.36
CA TYR A 75 -12.41 5.98 -4.90
C TYR A 75 -10.98 6.27 -4.47
N ASN A 76 -10.71 7.55 -4.20
CA ASN A 76 -9.49 7.97 -3.51
C ASN A 76 -9.69 7.75 -2.00
N SER A 77 -9.38 6.56 -1.48
CA SER A 77 -9.22 6.42 -0.03
C SER A 77 -7.81 6.89 0.31
N ASN A 78 -7.71 7.99 1.08
CA ASN A 78 -6.46 8.63 1.49
C ASN A 78 -5.49 7.72 2.28
N ASN A 79 -5.87 6.46 2.52
CA ASN A 79 -5.15 5.47 3.31
C ASN A 79 -5.01 4.11 2.60
N SER A 80 -5.21 4.04 1.28
CA SER A 80 -4.97 2.81 0.51
C SER A 80 -3.52 2.64 0.09
N PHE A 81 -3.01 1.41 0.22
CA PHE A 81 -1.70 1.04 -0.31
C PHE A 81 -1.86 0.24 -1.60
N TRP A 82 -1.14 0.66 -2.64
CA TRP A 82 -1.24 0.06 -3.96
C TRP A 82 0.01 -0.76 -4.30
N VAL A 83 -0.23 -1.96 -4.83
CA VAL A 83 0.80 -2.88 -5.32
C VAL A 83 0.28 -3.64 -6.52
N ASN A 84 0.95 -3.46 -7.67
CA ASN A 84 0.67 -4.22 -8.88
C ASN A 84 -0.83 -4.26 -9.26
N GLY A 85 -1.54 -3.15 -9.09
CA GLY A 85 -2.98 -3.01 -9.39
C GLY A 85 -3.94 -3.43 -8.27
N VAL A 86 -3.43 -3.88 -7.12
CA VAL A 86 -4.22 -4.23 -5.94
C VAL A 86 -4.12 -3.13 -4.89
N SER A 87 -5.25 -2.75 -4.32
CA SER A 87 -5.40 -1.81 -3.22
C SER A 87 -5.68 -2.55 -1.91
N LEU A 88 -4.97 -2.16 -0.86
CA LEU A 88 -5.18 -2.61 0.52
C LEU A 88 -5.78 -1.50 1.37
N GLY A 89 -6.62 -1.88 2.34
CA GLY A 89 -7.26 -0.91 3.24
C GLY A 89 -8.41 -0.13 2.59
N SER A 90 -8.91 -0.60 1.44
CA SER A 90 -10.17 -0.11 0.87
C SER A 90 -11.37 -0.64 1.65
N ASN A 91 -12.46 0.12 1.65
CA ASN A 91 -13.78 -0.37 2.11
C ASN A 91 -14.47 -1.21 1.03
N TYR A 92 -13.92 -1.23 -0.18
CA TYR A 92 -14.35 -2.09 -1.28
C TYR A 92 -13.53 -3.38 -1.26
N GLU A 93 -14.16 -4.51 -1.56
CA GLU A 93 -13.47 -5.80 -1.72
C GLU A 93 -13.83 -6.44 -3.05
N THR A 94 -12.82 -7.00 -3.71
CA THR A 94 -12.98 -7.80 -4.93
C THR A 94 -12.80 -9.27 -4.58
N ARG A 95 -13.90 -10.03 -4.59
CA ARG A 95 -13.88 -11.47 -4.29
C ARG A 95 -13.89 -12.36 -5.53
N ASN A 96 -14.31 -11.82 -6.67
CA ASN A 96 -14.38 -12.54 -7.94
C ASN A 96 -13.16 -12.23 -8.79
N LEU A 97 -12.02 -12.84 -8.44
CA LEU A 97 -10.79 -12.77 -9.23
C LEU A 97 -10.55 -14.08 -9.99
N GLY A 98 -9.85 -13.96 -11.12
CA GLY A 98 -9.32 -15.11 -11.84
C GLY A 98 -7.84 -14.94 -12.16
N VAL A 99 -7.12 -16.05 -12.18
CA VAL A 99 -5.77 -16.13 -12.75
C VAL A 99 -5.91 -16.39 -14.25
N PHE A 100 -5.27 -15.56 -15.06
CA PHE A 100 -5.29 -15.64 -16.52
C PHE A 100 -3.87 -15.85 -17.04
N ILE A 101 -3.69 -16.87 -17.87
CA ILE A 101 -2.39 -17.29 -18.39
C ILE A 101 -2.48 -17.33 -19.90
N LEU A 102 -1.73 -16.45 -20.56
CA LEU A 102 -1.61 -16.46 -22.01
C LEU A 102 -0.47 -17.39 -22.38
N SER A 103 -0.78 -18.48 -23.07
CA SER A 103 0.21 -19.40 -23.61
C SER A 103 0.54 -19.05 -25.06
N GLU A 104 1.80 -19.27 -25.44
CA GLU A 104 2.20 -19.31 -26.84
C GLU A 104 1.57 -20.53 -27.56
N PRO A 105 1.58 -20.57 -28.90
CA PRO A 105 1.00 -21.69 -29.65
C PRO A 105 1.60 -23.07 -29.31
N ASP A 106 2.83 -23.11 -28.76
CA ASP A 106 3.46 -24.33 -28.27
C ASP A 106 2.80 -24.92 -27.01
N GLY A 107 1.94 -24.14 -26.33
CA GLY A 107 1.21 -24.50 -25.13
C GLY A 107 2.05 -24.60 -23.85
N SER A 108 3.38 -24.58 -23.93
CA SER A 108 4.30 -24.72 -22.79
C SER A 108 4.93 -23.40 -22.38
N THR A 109 5.15 -22.48 -23.33
CA THR A 109 5.68 -21.16 -23.08
C THR A 109 4.58 -20.22 -22.63
N ILE A 110 4.75 -19.61 -21.46
CA ILE A 110 3.81 -18.63 -20.92
C ILE A 110 4.26 -17.24 -21.40
N ALA A 111 3.40 -16.57 -22.18
CA ALA A 111 3.64 -15.21 -22.65
C ALA A 111 3.24 -14.16 -21.61
N ARG A 112 2.21 -14.44 -20.79
CA ARG A 112 1.71 -13.51 -19.78
C ARG A 112 0.96 -14.24 -18.67
N LEU A 113 1.08 -13.73 -17.45
CA LEU A 113 0.23 -14.09 -16.31
C LEU A 113 -0.37 -12.82 -15.72
N GLU A 114 -1.69 -12.79 -15.55
CA GLU A 114 -2.41 -11.66 -14.96
C GLU A 114 -3.46 -12.15 -13.96
N ILE A 115 -3.81 -11.28 -13.00
CA ILE A 115 -4.99 -11.45 -12.15
C ILE A 115 -6.03 -10.45 -12.62
N TYR A 116 -7.24 -10.91 -12.93
CA TYR A 116 -8.32 -10.03 -13.38
C TYR A 116 -9.55 -10.14 -12.50
N ASN A 117 -10.17 -8.98 -12.25
CA ASN A 117 -11.53 -8.90 -11.74
C ASN A 117 -12.52 -9.41 -12.81
N LEU A 118 -13.22 -10.50 -12.48
CA LEU A 118 -14.19 -11.17 -13.36
C LEU A 118 -15.52 -10.38 -13.49
N GLU A 119 -15.74 -9.39 -12.62
CA GLU A 119 -16.92 -8.51 -12.66
C GLU A 119 -16.75 -7.38 -13.68
N ARG A 120 -15.55 -7.22 -14.25
CA ARG A 120 -15.23 -6.16 -15.22
C ARG A 120 -15.18 -6.72 -16.63
N LYS A 121 -15.70 -5.93 -17.59
CA LYS A 121 -15.50 -6.21 -19.01
C LYS A 121 -14.02 -6.03 -19.36
N ARG A 122 -13.46 -7.00 -20.07
CA ARG A 122 -12.07 -7.00 -20.51
C ARG A 122 -11.96 -7.53 -21.93
N GLU A 123 -10.94 -7.06 -22.65
CA GLU A 123 -10.54 -7.60 -23.94
C GLU A 123 -9.39 -8.58 -23.76
N TYR A 124 -9.52 -9.76 -24.38
CA TYR A 124 -8.52 -10.84 -24.32
C TYR A 124 -7.66 -10.89 -25.58
N THR A 125 -7.43 -9.71 -26.19
CA THR A 125 -6.67 -9.51 -27.44
C THR A 125 -7.14 -10.40 -28.60
N GLY A 126 -8.42 -10.77 -28.62
CA GLY A 126 -9.03 -11.65 -29.63
C GLY A 126 -8.67 -13.13 -29.50
N TYR A 127 -7.90 -13.55 -28.49
CA TYR A 127 -7.54 -14.96 -28.28
C TYR A 127 -8.64 -15.71 -27.52
N PRO A 128 -8.83 -17.01 -27.81
CA PRO A 128 -9.79 -17.84 -27.07
C PRO A 128 -9.41 -17.92 -25.59
N VAL A 129 -10.41 -17.92 -24.73
CA VAL A 129 -10.25 -18.11 -23.28
C VAL A 129 -10.83 -19.46 -22.89
N TYR A 130 -9.95 -20.41 -22.56
CA TYR A 130 -10.30 -21.70 -22.01
C TYR A 130 -10.51 -21.59 -20.50
N TRP A 131 -11.76 -21.75 -20.05
CA TRP A 131 -12.16 -21.60 -18.66
C TRP A 131 -12.11 -22.93 -17.93
N LEU A 132 -11.21 -23.02 -16.96
CA LEU A 132 -10.99 -24.22 -16.16
C LEU A 132 -11.93 -24.28 -14.94
N GLY A 133 -12.82 -23.29 -14.78
CA GLY A 133 -13.76 -23.23 -13.67
C GLY A 133 -13.16 -22.64 -12.40
N ARG A 134 -13.59 -23.14 -11.24
CA ARG A 134 -13.04 -22.79 -9.93
C ARG A 134 -12.00 -23.83 -9.53
N GLY A 135 -10.77 -23.40 -9.33
CA GLY A 135 -9.71 -24.21 -8.73
C GLY A 135 -9.77 -24.10 -7.21
N SER A 136 -9.51 -25.19 -6.51
CA SER A 136 -9.26 -25.09 -5.07
C SER A 136 -7.97 -24.32 -4.80
N ASN A 137 -7.85 -23.71 -3.62
CA ASN A 137 -6.63 -22.97 -3.28
C ASN A 137 -5.39 -23.87 -3.26
N ASP A 138 -5.49 -25.11 -2.78
CA ASP A 138 -4.38 -26.07 -2.80
C ASP A 138 -3.89 -26.38 -4.24
N GLU A 139 -4.83 -26.64 -5.17
CA GLU A 139 -4.50 -26.87 -6.57
C GLU A 139 -3.88 -25.64 -7.23
N SER A 140 -4.47 -24.45 -7.02
CA SER A 140 -3.96 -23.22 -7.61
C SER A 140 -2.58 -22.85 -7.06
N LEU A 141 -2.38 -22.93 -5.74
CA LEU A 141 -1.09 -22.68 -5.12
C LEU A 141 -0.03 -23.66 -5.61
N THR A 142 -0.36 -24.94 -5.74
CA THR A 142 0.54 -25.95 -6.32
C THR A 142 0.91 -25.61 -7.75
N PHE A 143 -0.07 -25.23 -8.57
CA PHE A 143 0.15 -24.84 -9.94
C PHE A 143 1.01 -23.56 -10.08
N LEU A 144 0.73 -22.52 -9.30
CA LEU A 144 1.47 -21.25 -9.29
C LEU A 144 2.92 -21.42 -8.80
N LYS A 145 3.17 -22.27 -7.79
CA LYS A 145 4.54 -22.65 -7.39
C LYS A 145 5.29 -23.29 -8.55
N GLY A 146 4.65 -24.20 -9.28
CA GLY A 146 5.22 -24.81 -10.46
C GLY A 146 5.59 -23.80 -11.56
N ILE A 147 4.83 -22.72 -11.72
CA ILE A 147 5.20 -21.61 -12.62
C ILE A 147 6.47 -20.91 -12.14
N ILE A 148 6.56 -20.59 -10.84
CA ILE A 148 7.74 -19.91 -10.27
C ILE A 148 9.02 -20.75 -10.42
N GLU A 149 8.91 -22.07 -10.24
CA GLU A 149 10.03 -23.01 -10.34
C GLU A 149 10.48 -23.22 -11.80
N LYS A 150 9.55 -23.33 -12.75
CA LYS A 150 9.85 -23.72 -14.13
C LYS A 150 10.17 -22.55 -15.06
N GLN A 151 9.58 -21.39 -14.83
CA GLN A 151 9.76 -20.24 -15.73
C GLN A 151 11.06 -19.51 -15.39
N SER A 152 11.73 -18.93 -16.40
CA SER A 152 12.91 -18.08 -16.21
C SER A 152 12.56 -16.59 -16.12
N ASP A 153 11.39 -16.18 -16.63
CA ASP A 153 10.96 -14.77 -16.63
C ASP A 153 10.53 -14.30 -15.23
N ASP A 154 11.33 -13.41 -14.65
CA ASP A 154 11.06 -12.76 -13.36
C ASP A 154 9.70 -12.05 -13.30
N ARG A 155 9.17 -11.55 -14.42
CA ARG A 155 7.84 -10.93 -14.48
C ARG A 155 6.75 -11.95 -14.23
N LEU A 156 6.87 -13.15 -14.80
CA LEU A 156 5.93 -14.25 -14.55
C LEU A 156 6.02 -14.72 -13.10
N LYS A 157 7.23 -14.86 -12.55
CA LYS A 157 7.42 -15.24 -11.15
C LYS A 157 6.82 -14.22 -10.19
N ASP A 158 7.02 -12.93 -10.46
CA ASP A 158 6.48 -11.83 -9.67
C ASP A 158 4.93 -11.82 -9.70
N ARG A 159 4.34 -12.00 -10.89
CA ARG A 159 2.88 -12.10 -11.04
C ARG A 159 2.30 -13.35 -10.38
N ALA A 160 2.97 -14.50 -10.49
CA ALA A 160 2.56 -15.71 -9.80
C ALA A 160 2.66 -15.56 -8.27
N THR A 161 3.70 -14.87 -7.77
CA THR A 161 3.87 -14.54 -6.35
C THR A 161 2.74 -13.64 -5.85
N GLN A 162 2.34 -12.64 -6.65
CA GLN A 162 1.17 -11.82 -6.35
C GLN A 162 -0.10 -12.69 -6.31
N ALA A 163 -0.34 -13.54 -7.31
CA ALA A 163 -1.52 -14.41 -7.33
C ALA A 163 -1.58 -15.31 -6.08
N ILE A 164 -0.46 -15.93 -5.69
CA ILE A 164 -0.34 -16.71 -4.44
C ILE A 164 -0.77 -15.88 -3.24
N ALA A 165 -0.29 -14.63 -3.11
CA ALA A 165 -0.59 -13.78 -1.98
C ALA A 165 -2.07 -13.40 -1.83
N LEU A 166 -2.86 -13.49 -2.91
CA LEU A 166 -4.29 -13.18 -2.91
C LEU A 166 -5.16 -14.37 -2.47
N HIS A 167 -4.60 -15.56 -2.29
CA HIS A 167 -5.35 -16.75 -1.89
C HIS A 167 -5.78 -16.70 -0.42
N ASP A 168 -7.01 -17.13 -0.15
CA ASP A 168 -7.51 -17.38 1.20
C ASP A 168 -7.06 -18.76 1.72
N ASP A 169 -5.76 -18.90 1.97
CA ASP A 169 -5.19 -20.17 2.45
C ASP A 169 -4.08 -19.96 3.48
N LYS A 170 -4.10 -20.77 4.54
CA LYS A 170 -3.13 -20.69 5.65
C LYS A 170 -1.69 -20.96 5.24
N SER A 171 -1.47 -21.67 4.14
CA SER A 171 -0.13 -21.98 3.63
C SER A 171 0.55 -20.78 2.95
N VAL A 172 -0.21 -19.73 2.58
CA VAL A 172 0.31 -18.55 1.87
C VAL A 172 1.49 -17.93 2.62
N GLY A 173 1.41 -17.77 3.95
CA GLY A 173 2.52 -17.24 4.76
C GLY A 173 3.82 -18.05 4.60
N GLY A 174 3.73 -19.38 4.71
CA GLY A 174 4.86 -20.28 4.51
C GLY A 174 5.44 -20.22 3.10
N ILE A 175 4.59 -20.13 2.08
CA ILE A 175 5.03 -20.01 0.68
C ILE A 175 5.75 -18.67 0.46
N LEU A 176 5.17 -17.55 0.91
CA LEU A 176 5.78 -16.23 0.75
C LEU A 176 7.10 -16.11 1.52
N LYS A 177 7.25 -16.75 2.69
CA LYS A 177 8.54 -16.86 3.38
C LYS A 177 9.59 -17.53 2.50
N SER A 178 9.27 -18.67 1.89
CA SER A 178 10.18 -19.37 0.99
C SER A 178 10.58 -18.50 -0.21
N LEU A 179 9.62 -17.76 -0.80
CA LEU A 179 9.86 -16.85 -1.92
C LEU A 179 10.66 -15.60 -1.54
N SER A 180 10.71 -15.24 -0.26
CA SER A 180 11.52 -14.11 0.24
C SER A 180 13.01 -14.43 0.40
N LEU A 181 13.40 -15.71 0.32
CA LEU A 181 14.78 -16.16 0.51
C LEU A 181 15.71 -15.71 -0.62
N LYS A 182 17.02 -15.65 -0.33
CA LYS A 182 18.08 -15.09 -1.19
C LYS A 182 18.28 -15.82 -2.53
N ASN A 183 17.73 -17.02 -2.69
CA ASN A 183 17.78 -17.79 -3.94
C ASN A 183 16.74 -17.33 -4.99
N ASN A 184 15.81 -16.44 -4.62
CA ASN A 184 14.82 -15.90 -5.54
C ASN A 184 15.25 -14.52 -6.10
N PRO A 185 14.77 -14.14 -7.30
CA PRO A 185 15.01 -12.81 -7.87
C PRO A 185 14.55 -11.69 -6.93
N GLU A 186 15.27 -10.57 -6.85
CA GLU A 186 14.98 -9.49 -5.91
C GLU A 186 13.53 -8.99 -6.01
N LYS A 187 12.98 -8.90 -7.23
CA LYS A 187 11.59 -8.49 -7.45
C LYS A 187 10.58 -9.43 -6.76
N VAL A 188 10.75 -10.74 -6.95
CA VAL A 188 9.94 -11.79 -6.29
C VAL A 188 10.04 -11.66 -4.78
N ARG A 189 11.27 -11.49 -4.26
CA ARG A 189 11.52 -11.34 -2.83
C ARG A 189 10.79 -10.13 -2.25
N LYS A 190 10.89 -8.96 -2.90
CA LYS A 190 10.23 -7.72 -2.45
C LYS A 190 8.71 -7.85 -2.47
N THR A 191 8.15 -8.47 -3.50
CA THR A 191 6.70 -8.76 -3.59
C THR A 191 6.27 -9.71 -2.47
N ALA A 192 7.02 -10.79 -2.24
CA ALA A 192 6.71 -11.72 -1.15
C ALA A 192 6.75 -11.06 0.23
N ILE A 193 7.78 -10.24 0.49
CA ILE A 193 7.96 -9.48 1.74
C ILE A 193 6.85 -8.46 1.95
N PHE A 194 6.44 -7.74 0.90
CA PHE A 194 5.30 -6.84 0.96
C PHE A 194 4.05 -7.59 1.45
N TRP A 195 3.74 -8.73 0.83
CA TRP A 195 2.54 -9.50 1.14
C TRP A 195 2.61 -10.21 2.49
N LEU A 196 3.80 -10.62 2.94
CA LEU A 196 4.01 -11.11 4.31
C LEU A 196 3.62 -10.07 5.36
N GLY A 197 3.80 -8.77 5.10
CA GLY A 197 3.32 -7.70 5.99
C GLY A 197 1.81 -7.72 6.22
N GLN A 198 1.05 -8.32 5.29
CA GLN A 198 -0.39 -8.49 5.37
C GLN A 198 -0.81 -9.86 5.90
N VAL A 199 0.13 -10.79 6.16
CA VAL A 199 -0.16 -12.10 6.73
C VAL A 199 0.04 -12.04 8.24
N GLU A 200 -0.94 -12.54 8.99
CA GLU A 200 -0.88 -12.57 10.45
C GLU A 200 0.26 -13.47 10.95
N GLY A 201 0.93 -13.05 12.02
CA GLY A 201 2.02 -13.81 12.64
C GLY A 201 3.40 -13.65 12.00
N GLU A 202 3.52 -12.87 10.91
CA GLU A 202 4.79 -12.75 10.17
C GLU A 202 5.68 -11.56 10.56
N ARG A 203 5.24 -10.78 11.55
CA ARG A 203 5.96 -9.62 12.08
C ARG A 203 7.39 -9.93 12.50
N GLU A 204 7.61 -11.01 13.27
CA GLU A 204 8.96 -11.36 13.76
C GLU A 204 9.89 -11.81 12.63
N PHE A 205 9.36 -12.51 11.64
CA PHE A 205 10.12 -12.89 10.44
C PHE A 205 10.58 -11.64 9.68
N LEU A 206 9.67 -10.69 9.45
CA LEU A 206 10.00 -9.41 8.81
C LEU A 206 11.01 -8.60 9.64
N ALA A 207 10.88 -8.58 10.96
CA ALA A 207 11.85 -7.92 11.84
C ALA A 207 13.24 -8.55 11.73
N GLY A 208 13.32 -9.88 11.56
CA GLY A 208 14.55 -10.60 11.24
C GLY A 208 15.21 -10.09 9.96
N ILE A 209 14.44 -9.92 8.88
CA ILE A 209 14.94 -9.36 7.61
C ILE A 209 15.45 -7.92 7.80
N VAL A 210 14.75 -7.08 8.57
CA VAL A 210 15.21 -5.70 8.84
C VAL A 210 16.57 -5.70 9.54
N ARG A 211 16.82 -6.63 10.46
CA ARG A 211 18.08 -6.74 11.22
C ARG A 211 19.22 -7.36 10.41
N ASP A 212 18.94 -8.26 9.47
CA ASP A 212 19.98 -8.97 8.72
C ASP A 212 20.83 -8.00 7.88
N GLU A 213 22.08 -7.80 8.31
CA GLU A 213 23.04 -6.95 7.60
C GLU A 213 23.53 -7.56 6.28
N GLN A 214 23.31 -8.86 6.08
CA GLN A 214 23.60 -9.57 4.84
C GLN A 214 22.45 -9.46 3.82
N GLU A 215 21.35 -8.77 4.14
CA GLU A 215 20.29 -8.46 3.18
C GLU A 215 20.57 -7.13 2.46
N PRO A 216 20.27 -7.04 1.15
CA PRO A 216 20.30 -5.77 0.44
C PRO A 216 19.41 -4.72 1.14
N ILE A 217 19.88 -3.48 1.18
CA ILE A 217 19.18 -2.40 1.90
C ILE A 217 17.72 -2.23 1.44
N GLU A 218 17.44 -2.43 0.15
CA GLU A 218 16.09 -2.34 -0.41
C GLU A 218 15.15 -3.45 0.08
N VAL A 219 15.68 -4.65 0.33
CA VAL A 219 14.93 -5.78 0.90
C VAL A 219 14.59 -5.49 2.36
N ARG A 220 15.56 -4.98 3.13
CA ARG A 220 15.37 -4.55 4.52
C ARG A 220 14.34 -3.44 4.63
N LYS A 221 14.39 -2.46 3.71
CA LYS A 221 13.41 -1.36 3.64
C LYS A 221 12.01 -1.86 3.31
N GLN A 222 11.89 -2.83 2.40
CA GLN A 222 10.62 -3.46 2.07
C GLN A 222 10.01 -4.20 3.27
N ALA A 223 10.85 -4.88 4.08
CA ALA A 223 10.38 -5.55 5.29
C ALA A 223 9.90 -4.55 6.36
N ALA A 224 10.66 -3.46 6.58
CA ALA A 224 10.23 -2.38 7.48
C ALA A 224 8.91 -1.75 7.02
N PHE A 225 8.73 -1.53 5.71
CA PHE A 225 7.46 -1.07 5.14
C PHE A 225 6.33 -2.07 5.40
N GLY A 226 6.56 -3.36 5.15
CA GLY A 226 5.58 -4.43 5.40
C GLY A 226 5.09 -4.46 6.85
N ILE A 227 5.98 -4.23 7.81
CA ILE A 227 5.60 -4.08 9.24
C ILE A 227 4.75 -2.82 9.43
N GLY A 228 5.13 -1.68 8.82
CA GLY A 228 4.39 -0.41 8.93
C GLY A 228 2.93 -0.49 8.49
N ILE A 229 2.66 -1.20 7.40
CA ILE A 229 1.31 -1.39 6.85
C ILE A 229 0.58 -2.61 7.42
N SER A 230 1.17 -3.30 8.39
CA SER A 230 0.55 -4.46 9.04
C SER A 230 -0.54 -4.03 10.02
N LYS A 231 -1.59 -4.85 10.15
CA LYS A 231 -2.65 -4.71 11.17
C LYS A 231 -2.29 -5.38 12.51
N ASP A 232 -1.07 -5.89 12.62
CA ASP A 232 -0.58 -6.45 13.87
C ASP A 232 -0.41 -5.32 14.91
N LYS A 233 -1.09 -5.45 16.05
CA LYS A 233 -1.08 -4.45 17.13
C LYS A 233 0.32 -4.17 17.68
N ALA A 234 1.24 -5.14 17.60
CA ALA A 234 2.62 -4.97 18.05
C ALA A 234 3.55 -4.41 16.95
N ALA A 235 3.08 -4.21 15.72
CA ALA A 235 3.89 -3.70 14.62
C ALA A 235 4.60 -2.39 14.95
N LEU A 236 3.89 -1.44 15.58
CA LEU A 236 4.49 -0.17 15.98
C LEU A 236 5.60 -0.37 17.03
N GLN A 237 5.38 -1.19 18.05
CA GLN A 237 6.41 -1.48 19.05
C GLN A 237 7.63 -2.13 18.41
N THR A 238 7.43 -3.03 17.44
CA THR A 238 8.52 -3.64 16.68
C THR A 238 9.29 -2.59 15.87
N LEU A 239 8.63 -1.66 15.17
CA LEU A 239 9.29 -0.58 14.43
C LEU A 239 10.14 0.32 15.33
N GLN A 240 9.60 0.68 16.49
CA GLN A 240 10.30 1.49 17.50
C GLN A 240 11.56 0.77 18.02
N SER A 241 11.43 -0.54 18.32
CA SER A 241 12.56 -1.37 18.75
C SER A 241 13.61 -1.54 17.63
N LEU A 242 13.18 -1.70 16.38
CA LEU A 242 14.09 -1.82 15.24
C LEU A 242 14.88 -0.54 15.01
N TYR A 243 14.28 0.63 15.24
CA TYR A 243 14.95 1.93 15.06
C TYR A 243 16.21 2.07 15.93
N SER A 244 16.18 1.55 17.16
CA SER A 244 17.35 1.54 18.04
C SER A 244 18.37 0.44 17.72
N GLN A 245 18.01 -0.55 16.92
CA GLN A 245 18.85 -1.72 16.61
C GLN A 245 19.58 -1.61 15.27
N VAL A 246 19.17 -0.70 14.39
CA VAL A 246 19.77 -0.53 13.06
C VAL A 246 20.68 0.69 12.99
N THR A 247 21.79 0.54 12.27
CA THR A 247 22.78 1.61 12.07
C THR A 247 22.53 2.47 10.82
N PRO A 248 22.22 1.90 9.63
CA PRO A 248 22.15 2.70 8.41
C PRO A 248 21.07 3.79 8.47
N ARG A 249 21.48 5.05 8.25
CA ARG A 249 20.56 6.22 8.25
C ARG A 249 19.37 6.02 7.32
N GLU A 250 19.60 5.40 6.17
CA GLU A 250 18.55 5.10 5.21
C GLU A 250 17.48 4.16 5.77
N LEU A 251 17.89 3.12 6.51
CA LEU A 251 16.97 2.20 7.15
C LEU A 251 16.22 2.87 8.30
N LYS A 252 16.89 3.73 9.09
CA LYS A 252 16.24 4.58 10.09
C LYS A 252 15.18 5.50 9.47
N ARG A 253 15.48 6.15 8.33
CA ARG A 253 14.49 6.95 7.59
C ARG A 253 13.29 6.10 7.17
N GLN A 254 13.53 4.87 6.70
CA GLN A 254 12.46 3.97 6.33
C GLN A 254 11.60 3.56 7.55
N LEU A 255 12.19 3.32 8.71
CA LEU A 255 11.46 3.00 9.95
C LEU A 255 10.62 4.18 10.45
N ILE A 256 11.11 5.42 10.31
CA ILE A 256 10.33 6.64 10.58
C ILE A 256 9.11 6.70 9.64
N PHE A 257 9.30 6.45 8.34
CA PHE A 257 8.20 6.40 7.38
C PHE A 257 7.21 5.26 7.69
N ALA A 258 7.69 4.04 7.92
CA ALA A 258 6.85 2.90 8.27
C ALA A 258 6.02 3.17 9.54
N THR A 259 6.59 3.89 10.51
CA THR A 259 5.87 4.34 11.70
C THR A 259 4.81 5.39 11.39
N SER A 260 5.10 6.34 10.49
CA SER A 260 4.17 7.43 10.17
C SER A 260 2.87 6.94 9.53
N ILE A 261 2.94 5.85 8.77
CA ILE A 261 1.81 5.22 8.06
C ILE A 261 1.10 4.12 8.86
N ASN A 262 1.55 3.82 10.08
CA ASN A 262 0.94 2.80 10.92
C ASN A 262 -0.46 3.21 11.39
N GLU A 263 -1.35 2.22 11.62
CA GLU A 263 -2.73 2.45 12.04
C GLU A 263 -2.84 3.08 13.45
N ASN A 264 -1.90 2.82 14.35
CA ASN A 264 -1.87 3.42 15.68
C ASN A 264 -1.29 4.85 15.61
N LYS A 265 -2.15 5.79 15.17
CA LYS A 265 -1.78 7.18 14.88
C LYS A 265 -1.19 7.89 16.09
N ASP A 266 -1.75 7.68 17.28
CA ASP A 266 -1.34 8.40 18.49
C ASP A 266 0.05 8.00 18.96
N ALA A 267 0.32 6.71 19.08
CA ALA A 267 1.64 6.24 19.47
C ALA A 267 2.69 6.45 18.35
N ALA A 268 2.27 6.49 17.08
CA ALA A 268 3.13 6.91 15.99
C ALA A 268 3.55 8.39 16.12
N VAL A 269 2.63 9.29 16.49
CA VAL A 269 2.95 10.70 16.78
C VAL A 269 3.96 10.79 17.93
N ASP A 270 3.76 10.03 19.00
CA ASP A 270 4.68 10.03 20.16
C ASP A 270 6.10 9.63 19.76
N PHE A 271 6.23 8.58 18.95
CA PHE A 271 7.54 8.17 18.43
C PHE A 271 8.18 9.23 17.53
N LEU A 272 7.41 9.83 16.62
CA LEU A 272 7.93 10.87 15.73
C LEU A 272 8.38 12.12 16.52
N ILE A 273 7.64 12.51 17.57
CA ILE A 273 8.05 13.58 18.49
C ILE A 273 9.36 13.23 19.18
N ASN A 274 9.49 12.01 19.69
CA ASN A 274 10.71 11.55 20.35
C ASN A 274 11.92 11.60 19.40
N VAL A 275 11.81 11.08 18.18
CA VAL A 275 12.89 11.14 17.19
C VAL A 275 13.20 12.59 16.80
N ALA A 276 12.17 13.41 16.56
CA ALA A 276 12.36 14.82 16.21
C ALA A 276 13.04 15.65 17.31
N SER A 277 12.88 15.25 18.58
CA SER A 277 13.45 15.97 19.73
C SER A 277 14.85 15.50 20.10
N ASN A 278 15.08 14.18 20.05
CA ASN A 278 16.21 13.55 20.75
C ASN A 278 17.25 12.91 19.83
N ASP A 279 16.93 12.68 18.55
CA ASP A 279 17.89 12.02 17.65
C ASP A 279 19.09 12.92 17.33
N GLN A 280 20.27 12.33 17.39
CA GLN A 280 21.53 13.05 17.16
C GLN A 280 21.72 13.42 15.68
N ASP A 281 21.14 12.65 14.76
CA ASP A 281 21.19 12.91 13.33
C ASP A 281 20.11 13.95 12.95
N ARG A 282 20.58 15.15 12.58
CA ARG A 282 19.70 16.25 12.17
C ARG A 282 18.80 15.90 10.99
N GLU A 283 19.23 15.03 10.08
CA GLU A 283 18.38 14.60 8.95
C GLU A 283 17.25 13.67 9.41
N LEU A 284 17.48 12.84 10.44
CA LEU A 284 16.43 12.00 11.02
C LEU A 284 15.42 12.83 11.82
N ARG A 285 15.87 13.88 12.52
CA ARG A 285 14.97 14.87 13.14
C ARG A 285 14.09 15.56 12.09
N LYS A 286 14.70 16.03 10.99
CA LYS A 286 13.96 16.67 9.88
C LYS A 286 12.92 15.74 9.26
N GLN A 287 13.30 14.49 9.02
CA GLN A 287 12.38 13.48 8.48
C GLN A 287 11.18 13.26 9.41
N SER A 288 11.40 13.18 10.72
CA SER A 288 10.31 13.00 11.68
C SER A 288 9.39 14.22 11.73
N MET A 289 9.94 15.44 11.69
CA MET A 289 9.13 16.67 11.58
C MET A 289 8.31 16.74 10.28
N PHE A 290 8.88 16.29 9.15
CA PHE A 290 8.13 16.19 7.90
C PHE A 290 6.88 15.31 8.07
N TRP A 291 7.03 14.12 8.63
CA TRP A 291 5.89 13.22 8.85
C TRP A 291 4.91 13.74 9.89
N LEU A 292 5.37 14.46 10.93
CA LEU A 292 4.48 15.18 11.85
C LEU A 292 3.63 16.22 11.10
N GLY A 293 4.20 16.93 10.13
CA GLY A 293 3.46 17.84 9.25
C GLY A 293 2.38 17.15 8.41
N GLN A 294 2.61 15.89 8.00
CA GLN A 294 1.61 15.09 7.28
C GLN A 294 0.52 14.49 8.19
N LYS A 295 0.73 14.45 9.51
CA LYS A 295 -0.21 13.87 10.48
C LYS A 295 -1.13 14.94 11.06
N ALA A 296 -2.43 14.78 10.88
CA ALA A 296 -3.44 15.60 11.54
C ALA A 296 -3.39 15.43 13.08
N GLY A 297 -3.82 16.45 13.81
CA GLY A 297 -3.98 16.42 15.27
C GLY A 297 -3.18 17.47 16.03
N ASP A 298 -3.75 17.92 17.14
CA ASP A 298 -3.26 19.05 17.94
C ASP A 298 -1.89 18.80 18.56
N ARG A 299 -1.60 17.55 18.97
CA ARG A 299 -0.30 17.20 19.58
C ARG A 299 0.86 17.40 18.60
N SER A 300 0.69 16.99 17.35
CA SER A 300 1.69 17.20 16.29
C SER A 300 1.87 18.70 16.01
N LEU A 301 0.77 19.44 15.87
CA LEU A 301 0.83 20.88 15.60
C LEU A 301 1.46 21.67 16.74
N LYS A 302 1.10 21.32 17.98
CA LYS A 302 1.69 21.89 19.19
C LYS A 302 3.19 21.67 19.22
N TYR A 303 3.64 20.43 19.01
CA TYR A 303 5.07 20.12 18.98
C TYR A 303 5.81 20.97 17.94
N LEU A 304 5.30 21.04 16.71
CA LEU A 304 5.92 21.84 15.64
C LEU A 304 5.98 23.33 16.01
N THR A 305 4.93 23.86 16.64
CA THR A 305 4.87 25.25 17.11
C THR A 305 5.90 25.50 18.21
N ASP A 306 5.98 24.59 19.18
CA ASP A 306 6.95 24.67 20.29
C ASP A 306 8.39 24.65 19.75
N VAL A 307 8.69 23.84 18.71
CA VAL A 307 10.01 23.83 18.05
C VAL A 307 10.32 25.17 17.38
N VAL A 308 9.34 25.78 16.71
CA VAL A 308 9.53 27.10 16.11
C VAL A 308 9.85 28.14 17.18
N GLU A 309 9.11 28.15 18.29
CA GLU A 309 9.22 29.18 19.34
C GLU A 309 10.40 28.96 20.32
N LYS A 310 11.02 27.77 20.30
CA LYS A 310 12.09 27.41 21.22
C LYS A 310 13.33 28.29 21.02
N THR A 311 13.67 29.04 22.07
CA THR A 311 14.86 29.90 22.09
C THR A 311 16.12 29.03 22.11
N GLY A 312 17.11 29.37 21.28
CA GLY A 312 18.38 28.64 21.17
C GLY A 312 18.32 27.37 20.29
N GLU A 313 17.18 27.08 19.65
CA GLU A 313 17.06 25.98 18.68
C GLU A 313 17.80 26.30 17.37
N ASP A 314 18.28 25.25 16.67
CA ASP A 314 18.92 25.39 15.36
C ASP A 314 17.94 26.02 14.36
N THR A 315 18.35 27.11 13.71
CA THR A 315 17.50 27.87 12.79
C THR A 315 16.95 27.02 11.64
N GLU A 316 17.71 26.04 11.16
CA GLU A 316 17.25 25.15 10.10
C GLU A 316 16.29 24.07 10.62
N VAL A 317 16.38 23.69 11.90
CA VAL A 317 15.35 22.87 12.57
C VAL A 317 14.06 23.67 12.69
N GLN A 318 14.13 24.93 13.11
CA GLN A 318 12.98 25.85 13.15
C GLN A 318 12.35 26.02 11.76
N LYS A 319 13.15 26.26 10.72
CA LYS A 319 12.66 26.36 9.34
C LYS A 319 11.97 25.08 8.86
N GLN A 320 12.48 23.91 9.25
CA GLN A 320 11.83 22.65 8.94
C GLN A 320 10.50 22.49 9.66
N ALA A 321 10.38 22.94 10.92
CA ALA A 321 9.10 22.96 11.62
C ALA A 321 8.10 23.92 10.96
N VAL A 322 8.54 25.10 10.51
CA VAL A 322 7.72 26.02 9.70
C VAL A 322 7.26 25.36 8.39
N PHE A 323 8.15 24.65 7.70
CA PHE A 323 7.77 23.87 6.51
C PHE A 323 6.70 22.83 6.83
N ALA A 324 6.90 22.04 7.87
CA ALA A 324 5.96 21.02 8.30
C ALA A 324 4.57 21.61 8.67
N ILE A 325 4.53 22.76 9.36
CA ILE A 325 3.29 23.51 9.61
C ILE A 325 2.63 23.92 8.29
N GLY A 326 3.41 24.41 7.32
CA GLY A 326 2.90 24.81 6.00
C GLY A 326 2.33 23.67 5.16
N GLN A 327 2.65 22.41 5.46
CA GLN A 327 2.06 21.24 4.79
C GLN A 327 0.72 20.80 5.40
N ARG A 328 0.29 21.40 6.52
CA ARG A 328 -0.96 21.05 7.18
C ARG A 328 -2.16 21.67 6.48
N ASN A 329 -3.36 21.28 6.93
CA ASN A 329 -4.59 21.94 6.50
C ASN A 329 -4.46 23.48 6.69
N LYS A 330 -4.94 24.24 5.70
CA LYS A 330 -4.84 25.71 5.66
C LYS A 330 -5.41 26.39 6.91
N ASP A 331 -6.47 25.85 7.51
CA ASP A 331 -7.10 26.44 8.69
C ASP A 331 -6.22 26.37 9.95
N GLU A 332 -5.34 25.37 10.02
CA GLU A 332 -4.32 25.28 11.06
C GLU A 332 -3.06 26.06 10.67
N ALA A 333 -2.59 25.88 9.44
CA ALA A 333 -1.30 26.38 8.98
C ALA A 333 -1.26 27.91 8.85
N ILE A 334 -2.27 28.51 8.21
CA ILE A 334 -2.22 29.92 7.81
C ILE A 334 -2.19 30.88 9.01
N PRO A 335 -3.03 30.71 10.06
CA PRO A 335 -2.95 31.57 11.24
C PRO A 335 -1.58 31.51 11.93
N LEU A 336 -0.98 30.31 12.03
CA LEU A 336 0.32 30.13 12.66
C LEU A 336 1.45 30.72 11.81
N LEU A 337 1.44 30.51 10.50
CA LEU A 337 2.44 31.11 9.62
C LEU A 337 2.39 32.64 9.63
N ILE A 338 1.19 33.25 9.70
CA ILE A 338 1.04 34.71 9.87
C ILE A 338 1.64 35.16 11.21
N LYS A 339 1.33 34.46 12.31
CA LYS A 339 1.91 34.74 13.64
C LYS A 339 3.44 34.71 13.57
N ILE A 340 4.02 33.64 13.02
CA ILE A 340 5.47 33.47 12.89
C ILE A 340 6.08 34.58 12.03
N ALA A 341 5.46 34.92 10.89
CA ALA A 341 5.93 35.98 10.01
C ALA A 341 5.91 37.37 10.68
N LYS A 342 4.96 37.63 11.58
CA LYS A 342 4.83 38.90 12.32
C LYS A 342 5.78 39.01 13.50
N SER A 343 5.93 37.95 14.31
CA SER A 343 6.51 38.09 15.66
C SER A 343 7.76 37.26 15.95
N HIS A 344 8.18 36.35 15.06
CA HIS A 344 9.32 35.49 15.36
C HIS A 344 10.64 36.30 15.38
N GLN A 345 11.47 36.10 16.40
CA GLN A 345 12.69 36.90 16.59
C GLN A 345 13.75 36.67 15.49
N ASN A 346 13.83 35.45 14.97
CA ASN A 346 14.76 35.10 13.89
C ASN A 346 14.19 35.45 12.51
N LEU A 347 14.88 36.34 11.77
CA LEU A 347 14.49 36.78 10.43
C LEU A 347 14.45 35.65 9.40
N ALA A 348 15.35 34.66 9.48
CA ALA A 348 15.36 33.54 8.55
C ALA A 348 14.11 32.66 8.70
N VAL A 349 13.63 32.49 9.94
CA VAL A 349 12.39 31.77 10.24
C VAL A 349 11.17 32.56 9.76
N ARG A 350 11.16 33.89 9.97
CA ARG A 350 10.11 34.77 9.41
C ARG A 350 10.03 34.66 7.89
N LYS A 351 11.18 34.70 7.20
CA LYS A 351 11.29 34.56 5.74
C LYS A 351 10.72 33.21 5.28
N GLN A 352 10.99 32.14 6.02
CA GLN A 352 10.43 30.82 5.72
C GLN A 352 8.90 30.79 5.85
N ALA A 353 8.34 31.44 6.86
CA ALA A 353 6.89 31.52 7.04
C ALA A 353 6.23 32.34 5.92
N ILE A 354 6.84 33.47 5.55
CA ILE A 354 6.42 34.29 4.39
C ILE A 354 6.44 33.48 3.09
N PHE A 355 7.50 32.68 2.86
CA PHE A 355 7.59 31.82 1.69
C PHE A 355 6.40 30.85 1.61
N TRP A 356 6.08 30.14 2.70
CA TRP A 356 4.96 29.18 2.71
C TRP A 356 3.58 29.85 2.65
N LEU A 357 3.43 31.06 3.21
CA LEU A 357 2.24 31.88 2.99
C LEU A 357 2.06 32.21 1.51
N GLY A 358 3.14 32.55 0.81
CA GLY A 358 3.12 32.81 -0.63
C GLY A 358 2.72 31.59 -1.47
N GLN A 359 3.06 30.38 -1.03
CA GLN A 359 2.67 29.14 -1.72
C GLN A 359 1.23 28.69 -1.41
N SER A 360 0.58 29.27 -0.40
CA SER A 360 -0.71 28.76 0.08
C SER A 360 -1.89 29.02 -0.84
N GLY A 361 -1.86 30.11 -1.61
CA GLY A 361 -3.02 30.62 -2.35
C GLY A 361 -4.22 30.96 -1.46
N ASP A 362 -4.02 31.18 -0.15
CA ASP A 362 -5.08 31.48 0.81
C ASP A 362 -5.34 32.99 0.90
N GLU A 363 -6.62 33.40 0.94
CA GLU A 363 -7.00 34.82 0.99
C GLU A 363 -6.50 35.53 2.26
N ARG A 364 -6.36 34.80 3.38
CA ARG A 364 -5.80 35.35 4.63
C ARG A 364 -4.32 35.70 4.46
N ALA A 365 -3.57 34.90 3.71
CA ALA A 365 -2.18 35.20 3.36
C ALA A 365 -2.08 36.44 2.47
N LEU A 366 -2.99 36.57 1.48
CA LEU A 366 -3.07 37.77 0.64
C LEU A 366 -3.40 39.03 1.46
N ALA A 367 -4.36 38.95 2.38
CA ALA A 367 -4.71 40.06 3.27
C ALA A 367 -3.51 40.48 4.14
N PHE A 368 -2.78 39.51 4.69
CA PHE A 368 -1.55 39.76 5.42
C PHE A 368 -0.49 40.47 4.57
N PHE A 369 -0.26 40.05 3.32
CA PHE A 369 0.70 40.73 2.44
C PHE A 369 0.28 42.16 2.09
N LYS A 370 -1.02 42.42 1.87
CA LYS A 370 -1.53 43.78 1.66
C LYS A 370 -1.26 44.68 2.88
N GLU A 371 -1.45 44.17 4.09
CA GLU A 371 -1.15 44.91 5.33
C GLU A 371 0.35 45.24 5.44
N VAL A 372 1.23 44.29 5.10
CA VAL A 372 2.69 44.45 5.24
C VAL A 372 3.26 45.39 4.17
N PHE A 373 2.75 45.35 2.94
CA PHE A 373 3.25 46.21 1.84
C PHE A 373 2.60 47.60 1.79
N ALA A 374 1.55 47.85 2.57
CA ALA A 374 0.94 49.18 2.69
C ALA A 374 1.67 50.09 3.71
N LYS A 375 2.67 49.56 4.41
CA LYS A 375 3.57 50.27 5.32
C LYS A 375 4.92 50.44 4.65
#